data_AF-A0A928MP94-F1
#
_entry.id   AF-A0A928MP94-F1
#
_cell.length_a   1.000
_cell.length_b   1.000
_cell.length_c   1.000
_cell.angle_alpha   90.00
_cell.angle_beta   90.00
_cell.angle_gamma   90.00
#
_symmetry.space_group_name_H-M   'P 1'
#
loop_
_entity.id
_entity.type
_entity.pdbx_description
1 polymer ?
#
loop_
_entity_poly.entity_id
_entity_poly.type
_entity_poly.pdbx_seq_one_letter_code
_entity_poly.pdbx_strand_id
1 'polypeptide(L)'
;MNTKDVLHELRKRSGLSQDELAEKVFVTRQAVSRWENGETVPNTEALKLLSKVFNVSINTLLGSPHKLICQCCGMPLEDAILGRNRDGSLNEAYCQWCYADGTYTYSDMDELISVCIPQMVKQGFTEEQARSYMKEKLPTLDYWKRYEELSDGGQFEAFKRQLIDEINALQIEGMPKVERLNALAGQYVNLAYRLPSGESVRFLNDRTTYLGNQLEAEFGGERCFGVVANMDFILICTYAAQGADPELVLFKKR
;
A
#
# COMPACT_ATOMS: atom_id res chain seq x y z
N MET A 1 -15.55 8.58 18.84
CA MET A 1 -15.19 10.01 18.95
C MET A 1 -15.98 10.78 17.91
N ASN A 2 -16.27 12.05 18.12
CA ASN A 2 -16.94 12.89 17.11
C ASN A 2 -15.88 13.65 16.27
N THR A 3 -16.30 14.30 15.19
CA THR A 3 -15.41 15.06 14.29
C THR A 3 -14.56 16.11 14.99
N LYS A 4 -15.13 16.84 15.97
CA LYS A 4 -14.41 17.92 16.65
C LYS A 4 -13.24 17.40 17.48
N ASP A 5 -13.43 16.28 18.18
CA ASP A 5 -12.42 15.68 19.04
C ASP A 5 -11.27 15.13 18.17
N VAL A 6 -11.60 14.44 17.07
CA VAL A 6 -10.63 13.90 16.12
C VAL A 6 -9.81 15.02 15.48
N LEU A 7 -10.46 16.06 14.96
CA LEU A 7 -9.77 17.17 14.30
C LEU A 7 -8.82 17.89 15.27
N HIS A 8 -9.27 18.16 16.48
CA HIS A 8 -8.45 18.81 17.50
C HIS A 8 -7.21 17.97 17.84
N GLU A 9 -7.38 16.67 18.04
CA GLU A 9 -6.26 15.75 18.32
C GLU A 9 -5.26 15.68 17.16
N LEU A 10 -5.74 15.51 15.92
CA LEU A 10 -4.87 15.45 14.75
C LEU A 10 -4.06 16.73 14.57
N ARG A 11 -4.70 17.89 14.74
CA ARG A 11 -4.01 19.18 14.68
C ARG A 11 -2.92 19.29 15.74
N LYS A 12 -3.25 18.92 16.99
CA LYS A 12 -2.31 18.97 18.12
C LYS A 12 -1.13 18.02 17.94
N ARG A 13 -1.38 16.78 17.51
CA ARG A 13 -0.34 15.78 17.22
C ARG A 13 0.57 16.22 16.07
N SER A 14 0.03 16.98 15.11
CA SER A 14 0.79 17.55 13.99
C SER A 14 1.53 18.85 14.36
N GLY A 15 1.42 19.33 15.61
CA GLY A 15 2.09 20.55 16.08
C GLY A 15 1.54 21.85 15.49
N LEU A 16 0.37 21.84 14.86
CA LEU A 16 -0.18 23.01 14.16
C LEU A 16 -1.03 23.89 15.10
N SER A 17 -0.94 25.20 14.94
CA SER A 17 -1.92 26.16 15.43
C SER A 17 -3.20 26.15 14.58
N GLN A 18 -4.28 26.76 15.09
CA GLN A 18 -5.51 26.90 14.30
C GLN A 18 -5.31 27.80 13.08
N ASP A 19 -4.45 28.82 13.21
CA ASP A 19 -4.09 29.73 12.10
C ASP A 19 -3.34 28.97 11.00
N GLU A 20 -2.30 28.20 11.35
CA GLU A 20 -1.53 27.40 10.37
C GLU A 20 -2.37 26.33 9.70
N LEU A 21 -3.29 25.68 10.43
CA LEU A 21 -4.21 24.72 9.82
C LEU A 21 -5.15 25.41 8.84
N ALA A 22 -5.69 26.57 9.22
CA ALA A 22 -6.60 27.33 8.38
C ALA A 22 -5.94 27.75 7.07
N GLU A 23 -4.68 28.19 7.12
CA GLU A 23 -3.87 28.49 5.92
C GLU A 23 -3.71 27.26 5.02
N LYS A 24 -3.36 26.10 5.59
CA LYS A 24 -3.15 24.85 4.83
C LYS A 24 -4.40 24.35 4.11
N VAL A 25 -5.59 24.63 4.64
CA VAL A 25 -6.86 24.20 4.04
C VAL A 25 -7.66 25.35 3.44
N PHE A 26 -7.04 26.52 3.26
CA PHE A 26 -7.60 27.71 2.62
C PHE A 26 -8.93 28.19 3.24
N VAL A 27 -9.00 28.20 4.56
CA VAL A 27 -10.15 28.72 5.32
C VAL A 27 -9.71 29.77 6.34
N THR A 28 -10.66 30.38 7.04
CA THR A 28 -10.34 31.29 8.15
C THR A 28 -10.05 30.51 9.43
N ARG A 29 -9.19 31.05 10.30
CA ARG A 29 -8.98 30.52 11.66
C ARG A 29 -10.30 30.33 12.42
N GLN A 30 -11.25 31.25 12.23
CA GLN A 30 -12.56 31.16 12.83
C GLN A 30 -13.31 29.89 12.38
N ALA A 31 -13.21 29.50 11.10
CA ALA A 31 -13.81 28.24 10.62
C ALA A 31 -13.23 27.04 11.37
N VAL A 32 -11.89 26.95 11.49
CA VAL A 32 -11.21 25.89 12.24
C VAL A 32 -11.66 25.87 13.71
N SER A 33 -11.72 27.03 14.37
CA SER A 33 -12.20 27.12 15.75
C SER A 33 -13.63 26.59 15.90
N ARG A 34 -14.53 26.92 14.97
CA ARG A 34 -15.92 26.46 15.00
C ARG A 34 -16.03 24.95 14.77
N TRP A 35 -15.15 24.37 13.95
CA TRP A 35 -15.06 22.92 13.78
C TRP A 35 -14.60 22.22 15.05
N GLU A 36 -13.53 22.72 15.69
CA GLU A 36 -12.98 22.13 16.92
C GLU A 36 -13.90 22.32 18.14
N ASN A 37 -14.78 23.31 18.12
CA ASN A 37 -15.82 23.49 19.15
C ASN A 37 -17.10 22.71 18.84
N GLY A 38 -17.22 22.12 17.64
CA GLY A 38 -18.41 21.39 17.19
C GLY A 38 -19.61 22.26 16.79
N GLU A 39 -19.40 23.55 16.54
CA GLU A 39 -20.45 24.46 16.08
C GLU A 39 -20.82 24.22 14.61
N THR A 40 -19.85 23.77 13.81
CA THR A 40 -20.00 23.45 12.38
C THR A 40 -19.13 22.26 12.02
N VAL A 41 -19.38 21.65 10.86
CA VAL A 41 -18.57 20.54 10.33
C VAL A 41 -17.84 21.02 9.07
N PRO A 42 -16.60 20.56 8.80
CA PRO A 42 -15.92 20.88 7.55
C PRO A 42 -16.74 20.41 6.34
N ASN A 43 -16.78 21.22 5.29
CA ASN A 43 -17.43 20.84 4.03
C ASN A 43 -16.58 19.82 3.25
N THR A 44 -17.09 19.32 2.12
CA THR A 44 -16.42 18.29 1.32
C THR A 44 -15.02 18.67 0.86
N GLU A 45 -14.81 19.92 0.44
CA GLU A 45 -13.50 20.39 -0.03
C GLU A 45 -12.52 20.53 1.14
N ALA A 46 -12.98 21.05 2.28
CA ALA A 46 -12.17 21.10 3.50
C ALA A 46 -11.80 19.69 3.98
N LEU A 47 -12.73 18.73 3.97
CA LEU A 47 -12.46 17.33 4.36
C LEU A 47 -11.38 16.68 3.47
N LYS A 48 -11.41 16.92 2.15
CA LYS A 48 -10.37 16.42 1.23
C LYS A 48 -9.00 17.01 1.56
N LEU A 49 -8.94 18.31 1.85
CA LEU A 49 -7.69 18.98 2.22
C LEU A 49 -7.17 18.50 3.58
N LEU A 50 -8.04 18.40 4.58
CA LEU A 50 -7.72 17.87 5.91
C LEU A 50 -7.22 16.43 5.83
N SER A 51 -7.86 15.60 5.00
CA SER A 51 -7.44 14.22 4.73
C SER A 51 -6.02 14.17 4.18
N LYS A 52 -5.68 15.06 3.23
CA LYS A 52 -4.31 15.18 2.68
C LYS A 52 -3.31 15.71 3.72
N VAL A 53 -3.69 16.72 4.50
CA VAL A 53 -2.82 17.35 5.52
C VAL A 53 -2.45 16.36 6.62
N PHE A 54 -3.43 15.59 7.11
CA PHE A 54 -3.22 14.65 8.22
C PHE A 54 -2.94 13.22 7.76
N ASN A 55 -3.06 12.93 6.46
CA ASN A 55 -2.95 11.60 5.88
C ASN A 55 -3.83 10.57 6.60
N VAL A 56 -5.11 10.92 6.79
CA VAL A 56 -6.16 10.07 7.36
C VAL A 56 -7.37 10.08 6.44
N SER A 57 -8.21 9.06 6.52
CA SER A 57 -9.43 8.99 5.71
C SER A 57 -10.48 10.01 6.15
N ILE A 58 -11.44 10.32 5.28
CA ILE A 58 -12.57 11.17 5.63
C ILE A 58 -13.45 10.44 6.66
N ASN A 59 -13.60 9.12 6.55
CA ASN A 59 -14.23 8.29 7.57
C ASN A 59 -13.58 8.52 8.94
N THR A 60 -12.25 8.51 9.05
CA THR A 60 -11.55 8.81 10.32
C THR A 60 -11.83 10.23 10.80
N LEU A 61 -11.75 11.23 9.92
CA LEU A 61 -12.07 12.63 10.27
C LEU A 61 -13.48 12.79 10.84
N LEU A 62 -14.43 11.97 10.36
CA LEU A 62 -15.81 11.97 10.83
C LEU A 62 -16.06 11.07 12.06
N GLY A 63 -15.01 10.52 12.68
CA GLY A 63 -15.11 9.69 13.87
C GLY A 63 -15.31 8.20 13.60
N SER A 64 -14.96 7.75 12.39
CA SER A 64 -15.07 6.37 11.90
C SER A 64 -16.49 5.79 12.01
N PRO A 65 -17.53 6.47 11.48
CA PRO A 65 -18.92 5.99 11.55
C PRO A 65 -19.13 4.66 10.83
N HIS A 66 -18.26 4.31 9.89
CA HIS A 66 -18.34 3.08 9.13
C HIS A 66 -17.15 2.16 9.40
N LYS A 67 -17.46 0.86 9.54
CA LYS A 67 -16.46 -0.20 9.44
C LYS A 67 -16.18 -0.43 7.96
N LEU A 68 -15.02 0.00 7.52
CA LEU A 68 -14.60 -0.13 6.13
C LEU A 68 -14.03 -1.54 5.90
N ILE A 69 -14.40 -2.13 4.76
CA ILE A 69 -13.79 -3.37 4.25
C ILE A 69 -13.37 -3.15 2.81
N CYS A 70 -12.28 -3.80 2.40
CA CYS A 70 -11.80 -3.75 1.04
C CYS A 70 -12.81 -4.41 0.10
N GLN A 71 -13.27 -3.66 -0.89
CA GLN A 71 -14.20 -4.13 -1.92
C GLN A 71 -13.54 -5.01 -3.00
N CYS A 72 -12.28 -5.41 -2.81
CA CYS A 72 -11.56 -6.36 -3.66
C CYS A 72 -11.22 -7.65 -2.89
N CYS A 73 -10.54 -7.57 -1.75
CA CYS A 73 -10.14 -8.76 -0.97
C CYS A 73 -10.98 -9.03 0.29
N GLY A 74 -11.87 -8.12 0.68
CA GLY A 74 -12.75 -8.29 1.84
C GLY A 74 -12.10 -7.99 3.20
N MET A 75 -10.83 -7.61 3.24
CA MET A 75 -10.14 -7.33 4.52
C MET A 75 -10.67 -6.05 5.19
N PRO A 76 -10.73 -5.98 6.54
CA PRO A 76 -10.99 -4.73 7.25
C PRO A 76 -9.97 -3.65 6.87
N LEU A 77 -10.42 -2.42 6.71
CA LEU A 77 -9.58 -1.29 6.32
C LEU A 77 -9.30 -0.36 7.50
N GLU A 78 -8.04 0.06 7.57
CA GLU A 78 -7.52 1.10 8.44
C GLU A 78 -6.72 2.09 7.59
N ASP A 79 -6.59 3.35 8.03
CA ASP A 79 -5.94 4.42 7.26
C ASP A 79 -4.51 4.05 6.80
N ALA A 80 -3.78 3.29 7.61
CA ALA A 80 -2.42 2.84 7.30
C ALA A 80 -2.34 1.86 6.12
N ILE A 81 -3.46 1.23 5.74
CA ILE A 81 -3.51 0.20 4.70
C ILE A 81 -4.43 0.57 3.53
N LEU A 82 -5.00 1.78 3.52
CA LEU A 82 -5.83 2.25 2.41
C LEU A 82 -5.00 2.43 1.14
N GLY A 83 -5.60 2.08 0.01
CA GLY A 83 -5.05 2.37 -1.31
C GLY A 83 -5.06 3.86 -1.62
N ARG A 84 -4.38 4.25 -2.71
CA ARG A 84 -4.30 5.64 -3.15
C ARG A 84 -4.87 5.84 -4.54
N ASN A 85 -5.58 6.94 -4.72
CA ASN A 85 -6.02 7.42 -6.03
C ASN A 85 -4.85 8.11 -6.76
N ARG A 86 -5.01 8.37 -8.07
CA ARG A 86 -3.98 9.04 -8.90
C ARG A 86 -3.55 10.41 -8.38
N ASP A 87 -4.41 11.10 -7.63
CA ASP A 87 -4.12 12.40 -7.03
C ASP A 87 -3.46 12.29 -5.63
N GLY A 88 -3.09 11.08 -5.22
CA GLY A 88 -2.49 10.74 -3.92
C GLY A 88 -3.47 10.66 -2.75
N SER A 89 -4.76 10.96 -2.95
CA SER A 89 -5.78 10.84 -1.90
C SER A 89 -6.02 9.39 -1.51
N LEU A 90 -6.40 9.16 -0.25
CA LEU A 90 -6.72 7.83 0.25
C LEU A 90 -8.03 7.31 -0.36
N ASN A 91 -8.07 6.02 -0.63
CA ASN A 91 -9.23 5.32 -1.16
C ASN A 91 -9.86 4.46 -0.06
N GLU A 92 -11.06 4.83 0.39
CA GLU A 92 -11.77 4.15 1.49
C GLU A 92 -12.41 2.81 1.08
N ALA A 93 -12.42 2.48 -0.22
CA ALA A 93 -12.99 1.24 -0.73
C ALA A 93 -11.96 0.12 -0.90
N TYR A 94 -10.67 0.43 -1.04
CA TYR A 94 -9.65 -0.55 -1.38
C TYR A 94 -8.39 -0.43 -0.53
N CYS A 95 -7.73 -1.55 -0.24
CA CYS A 95 -6.43 -1.55 0.44
C CYS A 95 -5.30 -1.29 -0.56
N GLN A 96 -4.14 -0.86 -0.04
CA GLN A 96 -2.92 -0.55 -0.81
C GLN A 96 -2.38 -1.72 -1.66
N TRP A 97 -2.77 -2.95 -1.31
CA TRP A 97 -2.37 -4.14 -2.04
C TRP A 97 -3.31 -4.49 -3.18
N CYS A 98 -4.58 -4.07 -3.11
CA CYS A 98 -5.60 -4.31 -4.14
C CYS A 98 -5.76 -3.13 -5.11
N TYR A 99 -5.37 -1.93 -4.68
CA TYR A 99 -5.47 -0.71 -5.46
C TYR A 99 -4.35 0.26 -5.10
N ALA A 100 -3.55 0.62 -6.11
CA ALA A 100 -2.45 1.56 -5.96
C ALA A 100 -2.41 2.52 -7.15
N ASP A 101 -2.30 3.82 -6.86
CA ASP A 101 -2.14 4.90 -7.83
C ASP A 101 -3.13 4.84 -9.00
N GLY A 102 -4.39 4.52 -8.69
CA GLY A 102 -5.44 4.45 -9.71
C GLY A 102 -5.62 3.10 -10.41
N THR A 103 -4.85 2.08 -10.03
CA THR A 103 -4.75 0.81 -10.75
C THR A 103 -5.06 -0.36 -9.83
N TYR A 104 -5.88 -1.31 -10.31
CA TYR A 104 -6.15 -2.55 -9.62
C TYR A 104 -5.03 -3.56 -9.84
N THR A 105 -4.68 -4.30 -8.79
CA THR A 105 -3.49 -5.16 -8.80
C THR A 105 -3.78 -6.64 -9.06
N TYR A 106 -5.06 -7.01 -9.07
CA TYR A 106 -5.53 -8.39 -9.24
C TYR A 106 -6.65 -8.44 -10.27
N SER A 107 -6.49 -9.27 -11.29
CA SER A 107 -7.53 -9.54 -12.28
C SER A 107 -8.16 -10.94 -12.14
N ASP A 108 -7.58 -11.79 -11.30
CA ASP A 108 -8.00 -13.19 -11.12
C ASP A 108 -8.32 -13.50 -9.65
N MET A 109 -9.48 -14.13 -9.43
CA MET A 109 -9.92 -14.46 -8.08
C MET A 109 -9.06 -15.55 -7.44
N ASP A 110 -8.67 -16.58 -8.20
CA ASP A 110 -7.88 -17.69 -7.66
C ASP A 110 -6.45 -17.23 -7.31
N GLU A 111 -5.87 -16.31 -8.07
CA GLU A 111 -4.62 -15.64 -7.73
C GLU A 111 -4.75 -14.86 -6.41
N LEU A 112 -5.77 -14.00 -6.28
CA LEU A 112 -6.01 -13.26 -5.03
C LEU A 112 -6.20 -14.21 -3.84
N ILE A 113 -6.97 -15.28 -4.02
CA ILE A 113 -7.18 -16.32 -3.01
C ILE A 113 -5.83 -16.93 -2.60
N SER A 114 -4.97 -17.28 -3.56
CA SER A 114 -3.64 -17.86 -3.28
C SER A 114 -2.76 -16.96 -2.44
N VAL A 115 -2.88 -15.64 -2.60
CA VAL A 115 -2.13 -14.63 -1.84
C VAL A 115 -2.70 -14.44 -0.43
N CYS A 116 -4.02 -14.48 -0.27
CA CYS A 116 -4.68 -14.27 1.02
C CYS A 116 -4.57 -15.48 1.98
N ILE A 117 -4.58 -16.72 1.46
CA ILE A 117 -4.60 -17.94 2.29
C ILE A 117 -3.47 -17.98 3.33
N PRO A 118 -2.19 -17.77 2.99
CA PRO A 118 -1.11 -17.85 3.98
C PRO A 118 -1.33 -16.91 5.18
N GLN A 119 -1.93 -15.74 4.94
CA GLN A 119 -2.22 -14.78 5.99
C GLN A 119 -3.42 -15.20 6.83
N MET A 120 -4.45 -15.80 6.24
CA MET A 120 -5.61 -16.33 6.97
C MET A 120 -5.24 -17.53 7.84
N VAL A 121 -4.35 -18.40 7.35
CA VAL A 121 -3.85 -19.55 8.12
C VAL A 121 -3.10 -19.09 9.38
N LYS A 122 -2.28 -18.03 9.26
CA LYS A 122 -1.64 -17.39 10.42
C LYS A 122 -2.63 -16.83 11.44
N GLN A 123 -3.87 -16.53 11.03
CA GLN A 123 -4.94 -16.07 11.90
C GLN A 123 -5.82 -17.21 12.44
N GLY A 124 -5.44 -18.47 12.20
CA GLY A 124 -6.09 -19.65 12.78
C GLY A 124 -7.08 -20.38 11.87
N PHE A 125 -7.20 -20.00 10.60
CA PHE A 125 -8.00 -20.76 9.62
C PHE A 125 -7.25 -21.99 9.12
N THR A 126 -7.96 -23.06 8.74
CA THR A 126 -7.37 -24.07 7.85
C THR A 126 -7.34 -23.55 6.41
N GLU A 127 -6.45 -24.08 5.56
CA GLU A 127 -6.40 -23.69 4.14
C GLU A 127 -7.73 -23.93 3.42
N GLU A 128 -8.39 -25.06 3.68
CA GLU A 128 -9.69 -25.39 3.09
C GLU A 128 -10.78 -24.42 3.53
N GLN A 129 -10.84 -24.08 4.82
CA GLN A 129 -11.77 -23.09 5.34
C GLN A 129 -11.54 -21.72 4.73
N ALA A 130 -10.28 -21.28 4.66
CA ALA A 130 -9.91 -20.00 4.06
C ALA A 130 -10.30 -19.94 2.58
N ARG A 131 -10.03 -21.00 1.80
CA ARG A 131 -10.43 -21.10 0.38
C ARG A 131 -11.94 -21.04 0.21
N SER A 132 -12.67 -21.85 0.98
CA SER A 132 -14.14 -21.89 0.88
C SER A 132 -14.75 -20.52 1.21
N TYR A 133 -14.30 -19.91 2.31
CA TYR A 133 -14.76 -18.59 2.73
C TYR A 133 -14.51 -17.52 1.67
N MET A 134 -13.29 -17.47 1.12
CA MET A 134 -12.93 -16.49 0.11
C MET A 134 -13.73 -16.68 -1.20
N LYS A 135 -13.90 -17.92 -1.66
CA LYS A 135 -14.70 -18.22 -2.87
C LYS A 135 -16.16 -17.79 -2.74
N GLU A 136 -16.73 -17.90 -1.56
CA GLU A 136 -18.08 -17.39 -1.28
C GLU A 136 -18.11 -15.86 -1.17
N LYS A 137 -17.09 -15.27 -0.52
CA LYS A 137 -17.07 -13.84 -0.19
C LYS A 137 -16.74 -12.95 -1.39
N LEU A 138 -15.72 -13.29 -2.19
CA LEU A 138 -15.20 -12.41 -3.25
C LEU A 138 -16.28 -11.96 -4.25
N PRO A 139 -17.16 -12.84 -4.78
CA PRO A 139 -18.22 -12.43 -5.72
C PRO A 139 -19.22 -11.41 -5.16
N THR A 140 -19.29 -11.26 -3.83
CA THR A 140 -20.18 -10.29 -3.17
C THR A 140 -19.62 -8.87 -3.12
N LEU A 141 -18.32 -8.69 -3.40
CA LEU A 141 -17.64 -7.41 -3.29
C LEU A 141 -17.72 -6.60 -4.58
N ASP A 142 -17.71 -5.26 -4.46
CA ASP A 142 -18.02 -4.37 -5.59
C ASP A 142 -17.04 -4.49 -6.75
N TYR A 143 -15.74 -4.76 -6.50
CA TYR A 143 -14.76 -4.97 -7.56
C TYR A 143 -15.15 -6.12 -8.48
N TRP A 144 -15.51 -7.27 -7.90
CA TRP A 144 -15.83 -8.48 -8.64
C TRP A 144 -17.19 -8.41 -9.33
N LYS A 145 -18.16 -7.71 -8.72
CA LYS A 145 -19.47 -7.42 -9.36
C LYS A 145 -19.34 -6.54 -10.60
N ARG A 146 -18.34 -5.66 -10.64
CA ARG A 146 -18.13 -4.66 -11.69
C ARG A 146 -16.80 -4.90 -12.43
N TYR A 147 -16.35 -6.15 -12.45
CA TYR A 147 -15.02 -6.51 -12.96
C TYR A 147 -14.83 -6.03 -14.40
N GLU A 148 -15.83 -6.19 -15.27
CA GLU A 148 -15.77 -5.74 -16.67
C GLU A 148 -15.60 -4.22 -16.82
N GLU A 149 -16.06 -3.43 -15.85
CA GLU A 149 -15.94 -1.96 -15.87
C GLU A 149 -14.63 -1.45 -15.23
N LEU A 150 -14.21 -2.12 -14.16
CA LEU A 150 -13.15 -1.64 -13.26
C LEU A 150 -11.78 -2.26 -13.57
N SER A 151 -11.77 -3.48 -14.12
CA SER A 151 -10.54 -4.16 -14.53
C SER A 151 -9.85 -3.37 -15.63
N ASP A 152 -8.52 -3.39 -15.63
CA ASP A 152 -7.72 -2.83 -16.70
C ASP A 152 -7.61 -3.78 -17.91
N GLY A 153 -8.42 -4.83 -17.95
CA GLY A 153 -8.38 -5.86 -18.99
C GLY A 153 -7.15 -6.77 -18.91
N GLY A 154 -6.51 -6.86 -17.74
CA GLY A 154 -5.30 -7.64 -17.53
C GLY A 154 -4.02 -6.96 -18.02
N GLN A 155 -4.06 -5.65 -18.27
CA GLN A 155 -2.88 -4.88 -18.68
C GLN A 155 -1.79 -4.90 -17.59
N PHE A 156 -2.17 -4.81 -16.32
CA PHE A 156 -1.25 -4.91 -15.20
C PHE A 156 -0.61 -6.29 -15.10
N GLU A 157 -1.36 -7.36 -15.38
CA GLU A 157 -0.80 -8.71 -15.44
C GLU A 157 0.12 -8.92 -16.65
N ALA A 158 -0.18 -8.30 -17.79
CA ALA A 158 0.75 -8.27 -18.92
C ALA A 158 2.05 -7.54 -18.54
N PHE A 159 1.94 -6.41 -17.84
CA PHE A 159 3.08 -5.65 -17.34
C PHE A 159 3.91 -6.41 -16.31
N LYS A 160 3.27 -7.10 -15.34
CA LYS A 160 3.97 -7.98 -14.39
C LYS A 160 4.76 -9.07 -15.11
N ARG A 161 4.14 -9.74 -16.09
CA ARG A 161 4.81 -10.78 -16.89
C ARG A 161 6.02 -10.23 -17.65
N GLN A 162 5.86 -9.08 -18.29
CA GLN A 162 6.97 -8.40 -18.95
C GLN A 162 8.12 -8.08 -17.97
N LEU A 163 7.79 -7.55 -16.78
CA LEU A 163 8.79 -7.29 -15.74
C LEU A 163 9.51 -8.56 -15.29
N ILE A 164 8.77 -9.66 -15.10
CA ILE A 164 9.34 -10.97 -14.73
C ILE A 164 10.32 -11.45 -15.80
N ASP A 165 9.94 -11.35 -17.08
CA ASP A 165 10.80 -11.73 -18.19
C ASP A 165 12.07 -10.85 -18.25
N GLU A 166 11.91 -9.53 -18.06
CA GLU A 166 13.02 -8.59 -17.99
C GLU A 166 13.99 -8.89 -16.84
N ILE A 167 13.47 -9.21 -15.65
CA ILE A 167 14.28 -9.55 -14.47
C ILE A 167 15.03 -10.86 -14.68
N ASN A 168 14.34 -11.90 -15.17
CA ASN A 168 14.95 -13.20 -15.44
C ASN A 168 16.03 -13.12 -16.54
N ALA A 169 15.86 -12.20 -17.51
CA ALA A 169 16.86 -11.95 -18.55
C ALA A 169 18.15 -11.27 -18.03
N LEU A 170 18.17 -10.73 -16.81
CA LEU A 170 19.38 -10.13 -16.21
C LEU A 170 20.43 -11.18 -15.81
N GLN A 171 20.05 -12.47 -15.70
CA GLN A 171 20.95 -13.58 -15.38
C GLN A 171 21.84 -13.30 -14.16
N ILE A 172 21.24 -12.88 -13.05
CA ILE A 172 21.95 -12.65 -11.79
C ILE A 172 22.40 -13.99 -11.21
N GLU A 173 23.70 -14.14 -10.98
CA GLU A 173 24.30 -15.37 -10.44
C GLU A 173 23.72 -15.71 -9.06
N GLY A 174 23.23 -16.95 -8.91
CA GLY A 174 22.68 -17.49 -7.65
C GLY A 174 21.25 -17.03 -7.31
N MET A 175 20.67 -16.13 -8.11
CA MET A 175 19.28 -15.74 -7.97
C MET A 175 18.38 -16.73 -8.72
N PRO A 176 17.41 -17.38 -8.06
CA PRO A 176 16.50 -18.29 -8.74
C PRO A 176 15.57 -17.52 -9.68
N LYS A 177 14.91 -18.27 -10.57
CA LYS A 177 13.93 -17.70 -11.49
C LYS A 177 12.79 -17.03 -10.72
N VAL A 178 12.48 -15.79 -11.10
CA VAL A 178 11.32 -15.08 -10.59
C VAL A 178 10.07 -15.64 -11.28
N GLU A 179 9.16 -16.21 -10.51
CA GLU A 179 7.88 -16.73 -11.02
C GLU A 179 6.71 -15.79 -10.76
N ARG A 180 6.82 -14.93 -9.74
CA ARG A 180 5.76 -14.01 -9.32
C ARG A 180 6.34 -12.71 -8.78
N LEU A 181 5.62 -11.62 -8.99
CA LEU A 181 5.82 -10.34 -8.30
C LEU A 181 4.56 -9.98 -7.53
N ASN A 182 4.74 -9.62 -6.25
CA ASN A 182 3.66 -9.23 -5.35
C ASN A 182 3.65 -7.71 -5.20
N ALA A 183 2.48 -7.13 -4.90
CA ALA A 183 2.41 -5.74 -4.47
C ALA A 183 2.96 -5.60 -3.05
N LEU A 184 4.09 -4.92 -2.88
CA LEU A 184 4.78 -4.72 -1.62
C LEU A 184 4.76 -3.23 -1.24
N ALA A 185 4.32 -2.93 -0.01
CA ALA A 185 4.35 -1.57 0.49
C ALA A 185 5.80 -1.14 0.74
N GLY A 186 6.16 0.06 0.26
CA GLY A 186 7.51 0.62 0.34
C GLY A 186 8.12 0.54 1.74
N GLN A 187 7.33 0.82 2.78
CA GLN A 187 7.78 0.75 4.18
C GLN A 187 8.41 -0.59 4.59
N TYR A 188 8.07 -1.70 3.92
CA TYR A 188 8.61 -3.03 4.22
C TYR A 188 9.83 -3.40 3.37
N VAL A 189 10.00 -2.75 2.22
CA VAL A 189 11.06 -3.08 1.24
C VAL A 189 12.11 -1.98 1.08
N ASN A 190 11.88 -0.81 1.69
CA ASN A 190 12.78 0.33 1.64
C ASN A 190 13.96 0.19 2.61
N LEU A 191 14.84 -0.76 2.31
CA LEU A 191 16.00 -1.06 3.14
C LEU A 191 17.02 0.09 3.14
N ALA A 192 17.78 0.23 4.23
CA ALA A 192 18.82 1.24 4.39
C ALA A 192 20.18 0.63 4.04
N TYR A 193 20.75 1.04 2.91
CA TYR A 193 22.01 0.52 2.38
C TYR A 193 23.18 1.34 2.92
N ARG A 194 24.20 0.66 3.47
CA ARG A 194 25.38 1.31 4.02
C ARG A 194 26.41 1.59 2.92
N LEU A 195 26.77 2.85 2.74
CA LEU A 195 27.79 3.28 1.79
C LEU A 195 29.20 3.09 2.36
N PRO A 196 30.24 3.04 1.50
CA PRO A 196 31.64 3.01 1.96
C PRO A 196 32.03 4.21 2.84
N SER A 197 31.34 5.35 2.70
CA SER A 197 31.51 6.54 3.55
C SER A 197 31.02 6.33 4.99
N GLY A 198 30.28 5.25 5.26
CA GLY A 198 29.63 4.98 6.55
C GLY A 198 28.21 5.54 6.66
N GLU A 199 27.77 6.36 5.70
CA GLU A 199 26.39 6.88 5.63
C GLU A 199 25.41 5.80 5.13
N SER A 200 24.13 5.93 5.51
CA SER A 200 23.08 5.03 5.06
C SER A 200 22.11 5.74 4.13
N VAL A 201 21.76 5.11 3.01
CA VAL A 201 20.84 5.66 2.00
C VAL A 201 19.66 4.71 1.77
N ARG A 202 18.48 5.30 1.55
CA ARG A 202 17.25 4.61 1.14
C ARG A 202 16.91 5.04 -0.28
N PHE A 203 16.64 4.07 -1.15
CA PHE A 203 16.35 4.32 -2.57
C PHE A 203 14.85 4.35 -2.88
N LEU A 204 14.01 3.83 -1.99
CA LEU A 204 12.58 3.71 -2.19
C LEU A 204 11.82 4.73 -1.33
N ASN A 205 10.52 4.86 -1.61
CA ASN A 205 9.61 5.70 -0.84
C ASN A 205 8.67 4.80 -0.03
N ASP A 206 8.62 5.02 1.30
CA ASP A 206 7.79 4.21 2.21
C ASP A 206 6.29 4.23 1.86
N ARG A 207 5.84 5.29 1.16
CA ARG A 207 4.44 5.51 0.79
C ARG A 207 4.07 4.99 -0.59
N THR A 208 5.01 4.38 -1.31
CA THR A 208 4.79 3.86 -2.66
C THR A 208 4.65 2.34 -2.62
N THR A 209 3.74 1.80 -3.42
CA THR A 209 3.63 0.36 -3.65
C THR A 209 4.55 -0.05 -4.79
N TYR A 210 5.35 -1.09 -4.58
CA TYR A 210 6.25 -1.65 -5.57
C TYR A 210 5.86 -3.08 -5.94
N LEU A 211 6.29 -3.56 -7.10
CA LEU A 211 6.20 -4.97 -7.46
C LEU A 211 7.48 -5.68 -7.01
N GLY A 212 7.37 -6.74 -6.23
CA GLY A 212 8.56 -7.40 -5.72
C GLY A 212 8.37 -8.79 -5.16
N ASN A 213 9.49 -9.45 -4.89
CA ASN A 213 9.50 -10.78 -4.29
C ASN A 213 10.81 -11.01 -3.51
N GLN A 214 10.74 -11.86 -2.49
CA GLN A 214 11.91 -12.39 -1.81
C GLN A 214 12.19 -13.79 -2.33
N LEU A 215 13.45 -14.08 -2.65
CA LEU A 215 13.88 -15.36 -3.18
C LEU A 215 15.04 -15.92 -2.36
N GLU A 216 15.00 -17.20 -2.06
CA GLU A 216 16.13 -17.89 -1.41
C GLU A 216 17.22 -18.19 -2.45
N ALA A 217 18.49 -17.98 -2.08
CA ALA A 217 19.61 -18.17 -3.01
C ALA A 217 19.80 -19.64 -3.39
N GLU A 218 20.07 -19.92 -4.67
CA GLU A 218 20.20 -21.29 -5.19
C GLU A 218 21.37 -22.08 -4.59
N PHE A 219 22.45 -21.40 -4.24
CA PHE A 219 23.66 -22.03 -3.69
C PHE A 219 23.57 -22.33 -2.19
N GLY A 220 22.45 -22.01 -1.55
CA GLY A 220 22.30 -22.07 -0.09
C GLY A 220 23.08 -20.95 0.61
N GLY A 221 22.52 -20.43 1.70
CA GLY A 221 23.11 -19.35 2.48
C GLY A 221 22.10 -18.68 3.40
N GLU A 222 22.58 -17.83 4.31
CA GLU A 222 21.73 -17.07 5.24
C GLU A 222 21.13 -15.80 4.60
N ARG A 223 21.48 -15.51 3.33
CA ARG A 223 21.05 -14.31 2.61
C ARG A 223 20.01 -14.67 1.56
N CYS A 224 19.02 -13.80 1.43
CA CYS A 224 17.96 -13.86 0.41
C CYS A 224 18.18 -12.75 -0.63
N PHE A 225 17.65 -12.96 -1.83
CA PHE A 225 17.50 -11.91 -2.83
C PHE A 225 16.17 -11.16 -2.62
N GLY A 226 16.24 -9.83 -2.64
CA GLY A 226 15.09 -8.95 -2.76
C GLY A 226 15.01 -8.39 -4.16
N VAL A 227 13.87 -8.60 -4.82
CA VAL A 227 13.56 -8.00 -6.11
C VAL A 227 12.48 -6.95 -5.89
N VAL A 228 12.72 -5.72 -6.36
CA VAL A 228 11.77 -4.60 -6.29
C VAL A 228 11.79 -3.86 -7.62
N ALA A 229 10.62 -3.66 -8.24
CA ALA A 229 10.49 -3.02 -9.53
C ALA A 229 9.22 -2.16 -9.62
N ASN A 230 9.24 -1.21 -10.55
CA ASN A 230 8.08 -0.43 -10.98
C ASN A 230 8.20 -0.08 -12.48
N MET A 231 7.47 0.93 -12.94
CA MET A 231 7.57 1.42 -14.33
C MET A 231 8.93 2.04 -14.67
N ASP A 232 9.64 2.56 -13.67
CA ASP A 232 10.84 3.39 -13.88
C ASP A 232 12.15 2.62 -13.65
N PHE A 233 12.14 1.57 -12.82
CA PHE A 233 13.36 0.83 -12.47
C PHE A 233 13.12 -0.61 -12.03
N ILE A 234 14.23 -1.36 -12.00
CA ILE A 234 14.41 -2.67 -11.37
C ILE A 234 15.57 -2.53 -10.36
N LEU A 235 15.32 -2.91 -9.12
CA LEU A 235 16.28 -2.97 -8.02
C LEU A 235 16.36 -4.43 -7.55
N ILE A 236 17.58 -4.97 -7.51
CA ILE A 236 17.89 -6.29 -6.96
C ILE A 236 18.91 -6.09 -5.85
N CYS A 237 18.63 -6.65 -4.68
CA CYS A 237 19.54 -6.63 -3.53
C CYS A 237 19.66 -8.03 -2.91
N THR A 238 20.68 -8.21 -2.08
CA THR A 238 20.72 -9.31 -1.12
C THR A 238 20.63 -8.76 0.30
N TYR A 239 20.10 -9.55 1.22
CA TYR A 239 20.06 -9.21 2.64
C TYR A 239 19.99 -10.46 3.50
N ALA A 240 20.44 -10.36 4.75
CA ALA A 240 20.26 -11.38 5.78
C ALA A 240 18.83 -11.35 6.35
N ALA A 241 18.53 -12.25 7.30
CA ALA A 241 17.21 -12.38 7.90
C ALA A 241 16.56 -11.03 8.28
N GLN A 242 15.28 -10.88 7.95
CA GLN A 242 14.49 -9.65 8.20
C GLN A 242 15.03 -8.38 7.52
N GLY A 243 15.77 -8.51 6.42
CA GLY A 243 16.27 -7.35 5.65
C GLY A 243 17.54 -6.71 6.24
N ALA A 244 18.25 -7.44 7.11
CA ALA A 244 19.50 -6.97 7.71
C ALA A 244 20.67 -6.97 6.70
N ASP A 245 21.63 -6.07 6.91
CA ASP A 245 22.84 -5.92 6.09
C ASP A 245 22.59 -5.97 4.57
N PRO A 246 21.73 -5.07 4.05
CA PRO A 246 21.34 -5.09 2.65
C PRO A 246 22.47 -4.63 1.74
N GLU A 247 22.69 -5.37 0.66
CA GLU A 247 23.68 -5.09 -0.37
C GLU A 247 22.98 -4.95 -1.71
N LEU A 248 23.21 -3.82 -2.38
CA LEU A 248 22.66 -3.57 -3.71
C LEU A 248 23.43 -4.40 -4.74
N VAL A 249 22.74 -5.28 -5.46
CA VAL A 249 23.32 -6.11 -6.53
C VAL A 249 23.17 -5.39 -7.86
N LEU A 250 21.98 -4.86 -8.14
CA LEU A 250 21.67 -4.19 -9.40
C LEU A 250 20.64 -3.09 -9.20
N PHE A 251 20.86 -1.96 -9.86
CA PHE A 251 19.84 -0.94 -10.08
C PHE A 251 19.83 -0.60 -11.57
N LYS A 252 18.73 -0.94 -12.26
CA LYS A 252 18.54 -0.70 -13.68
C LYS A 252 17.36 0.23 -13.89
N LYS A 253 17.60 1.38 -14.49
CA LYS A 253 16.53 2.27 -14.96
C LYS A 253 15.88 1.68 -16.22
N ARG A 254 14.55 1.76 -16.30
CA ARG A 254 13.74 1.31 -17.44
C ARG A 254 13.39 2.48 -18.36
#